data_AF-A0A239QME6-F1
#
_entry.id   AF-A0A239QME6-F1
#
_cell.length_a   1.000
_cell.length_b   1.000
_cell.length_c   1.000
_cell.angle_alpha   90.00
_cell.angle_beta   90.00
_cell.angle_gamma   90.00
#
_symmetry.space_group_name_H-M   'P 1'
#
loop_
_entity.id
_entity.type
_entity.pdbx_description
1 polymer ?
#
loop_
_entity_poly.entity_id
_entity_poly.type
_entity_poly.pdbx_seq_one_letter_code
_entity_poly.pdbx_strand_id
1 'polypeptide(L)'
;MRYYRVHTADQAYLTKQPRGIFTTIGKLVDAGVLSEAETEEYWNNRRYFEDVLPVPPFYDQGNPDGAITWFKDTAEGNRIWEEMTFYRNMAAKYGVQLYLSECTDIPGEIIYEDDFQIAVKNPRNDIPIQTHQI
;
A
#
# COMPACT_ATOMS: atom_id res chain seq x y z
N MET A 1 -18.89 -0.02 -5.70
CA MET A 1 -17.79 0.66 -5.00
C MET A 1 -16.54 0.36 -5.79
N ARG A 2 -15.66 1.33 -6.04
CA ARG A 2 -14.37 1.06 -6.66
C ARG A 2 -13.32 0.90 -5.55
N TYR A 3 -12.40 -0.03 -5.76
CA TYR A 3 -11.24 -0.24 -4.91
C TYR A 3 -9.98 -0.05 -5.73
N TYR A 4 -8.94 0.50 -5.14
CA TYR A 4 -7.65 0.65 -5.80
C TYR A 4 -6.48 0.35 -4.88
N ARG A 5 -5.36 0.01 -5.49
CA ARG A 5 -4.12 -0.31 -4.78
C ARG A 5 -2.93 0.24 -5.53
N VAL A 6 -2.08 0.95 -4.79
CA VAL A 6 -0.79 1.45 -5.30
C VAL A 6 0.31 0.50 -4.88
N HIS A 7 1.05 -0.02 -5.86
CA HIS A 7 2.07 -1.02 -5.64
C HIS A 7 3.21 -0.92 -6.66
N THR A 8 4.26 -1.73 -6.48
CA THR A 8 5.33 -1.92 -7.47
C THR A 8 5.18 -3.25 -8.20
N ALA A 9 6.04 -3.54 -9.16
CA ALA A 9 6.11 -4.87 -9.78
C ALA A 9 6.77 -5.93 -8.87
N ASP A 10 7.50 -5.53 -7.81
CA ASP A 10 8.16 -6.47 -6.89
C ASP A 10 7.12 -7.27 -6.11
N GLN A 11 7.25 -8.60 -6.11
CA GLN A 11 6.38 -9.46 -5.32
C GLN A 11 6.88 -9.54 -3.87
N ALA A 12 5.99 -9.29 -2.92
CA ALA A 12 6.29 -9.50 -1.51
C ALA A 12 6.43 -11.01 -1.22
N TYR A 13 7.49 -11.37 -0.48
CA TYR A 13 7.81 -12.77 -0.16
C TYR A 13 6.65 -13.50 0.52
N LEU A 14 5.97 -12.82 1.45
CA LEU A 14 4.88 -13.39 2.26
C LEU A 14 3.58 -13.57 1.46
N THR A 15 3.11 -12.51 0.81
CA THR A 15 1.79 -12.50 0.16
C THR A 15 1.82 -13.07 -1.25
N LYS A 16 3.00 -13.16 -1.88
CA LYS A 16 3.18 -13.43 -3.32
C LYS A 16 2.45 -12.41 -4.22
N GLN A 17 2.07 -11.28 -3.67
CA GLN A 17 1.39 -10.19 -4.37
C GLN A 17 2.35 -9.01 -4.58
N PRO A 18 2.05 -8.15 -5.57
CA PRO A 18 2.74 -6.88 -5.73
C PRO A 18 2.83 -6.08 -4.42
N ARG A 19 4.03 -5.57 -4.12
CA ARG A 19 4.32 -4.89 -2.85
C ARG A 19 3.74 -3.48 -2.83
N GLY A 20 3.04 -3.14 -1.75
CA GLY A 20 2.47 -1.80 -1.56
C GLY A 20 3.54 -0.72 -1.39
N ILE A 21 3.17 0.54 -1.64
CA ILE A 21 4.08 1.69 -1.62
C ILE A 21 4.82 1.88 -0.27
N PHE A 22 4.12 1.79 0.87
CA PHE A 22 4.73 1.95 2.20
C PHE A 22 5.89 0.98 2.44
N THR A 23 5.66 -0.31 2.25
CA THR A 23 6.69 -1.35 2.43
C THR A 23 7.81 -1.22 1.42
N THR A 24 7.51 -0.75 0.21
CA THR A 24 8.52 -0.55 -0.83
C THR A 24 9.51 0.53 -0.42
N ILE A 25 9.02 1.70 0.02
CA ILE A 25 9.90 2.77 0.47
C ILE A 25 10.60 2.42 1.79
N GLY A 26 9.91 1.72 2.71
CA GLY A 26 10.54 1.19 3.92
C GLY A 26 11.75 0.29 3.63
N LYS A 27 11.70 -0.54 2.59
CA LYS A 27 12.86 -1.35 2.18
C LYS A 27 14.05 -0.52 1.69
N LEU A 28 13.83 0.66 1.10
CA LEU A 28 14.94 1.55 0.73
C LEU A 28 15.63 2.11 1.99
N VAL A 29 14.84 2.40 3.03
CA VAL A 29 15.35 2.81 4.34
C VAL A 29 16.16 1.67 4.97
N ASP A 30 15.59 0.46 5.04
CA ASP A 30 16.24 -0.71 5.62
C ASP A 30 17.55 -1.07 4.88
N ALA A 31 17.61 -0.82 3.58
CA ALA A 31 18.80 -1.05 2.75
C ALA A 31 19.86 0.06 2.87
N GLY A 32 19.61 1.13 3.63
CA GLY A 32 20.54 2.24 3.80
C GLY A 32 20.75 3.08 2.52
N VAL A 33 19.77 3.10 1.62
CA VAL A 33 19.84 3.80 0.33
C VAL A 33 19.51 5.29 0.45
N LEU A 34 18.72 5.65 1.46
CA LEU A 34 18.31 7.03 1.73
C LEU A 34 19.43 7.80 2.44
N SER A 35 19.49 9.12 2.20
CA SER A 35 20.28 10.00 3.06
C SER A 35 19.69 10.09 4.47
N GLU A 36 20.45 10.63 5.42
CA GLU A 36 20.00 10.83 6.80
C GLU A 36 18.75 11.72 6.87
N ALA A 37 18.73 12.83 6.14
CA ALA A 37 17.59 13.74 6.09
C ALA A 37 16.33 13.08 5.52
N GLU A 38 16.47 12.26 4.45
CA GLU A 38 15.33 11.53 3.89
C GLU A 38 14.84 10.42 4.80
N THR A 39 15.75 9.81 5.55
CA THR A 39 15.40 8.80 6.56
C THR A 39 14.60 9.44 7.69
N GLU A 40 15.02 10.62 8.17
CA GLU A 40 14.26 11.39 9.15
C GLU A 40 12.87 11.77 8.61
N GLU A 41 12.80 12.28 7.38
CA GLU A 41 11.53 12.64 6.74
C GLU A 41 10.61 11.42 6.54
N TYR A 42 11.17 10.25 6.21
CA TYR A 42 10.44 8.99 6.14
C TYR A 42 9.80 8.65 7.48
N TRP A 43 10.53 8.75 8.59
CA TRP A 43 9.99 8.44 9.92
C TRP A 43 8.95 9.46 10.38
N ASN A 44 9.04 10.72 9.94
CA ASN A 44 8.00 11.73 10.16
C ASN A 44 6.71 11.36 9.42
N ASN A 45 6.81 11.01 8.13
CA ASN A 45 5.66 10.57 7.34
C ASN A 45 5.06 9.26 7.88
N ARG A 46 5.91 8.30 8.27
CA ARG A 46 5.46 7.01 8.81
C ARG A 46 4.60 7.21 10.07
N ARG A 47 5.06 8.05 11.01
CA ARG A 47 4.30 8.38 12.22
C ARG A 47 2.98 9.06 11.90
N TYR A 48 2.99 10.05 10.99
CA TYR A 48 1.76 10.70 10.54
C TYR A 48 0.71 9.68 10.03
N PHE A 49 1.12 8.76 9.14
CA PHE A 49 0.20 7.75 8.62
C PHE A 49 -0.20 6.69 9.64
N GLU A 50 0.64 6.35 10.62
CA GLU A 50 0.23 5.49 11.74
C GLU A 50 -0.85 6.16 12.61
N ASP A 51 -0.87 7.49 12.69
CA ASP A 51 -1.89 8.26 13.44
C ASP A 51 -3.20 8.44 12.65
N VAL A 52 -3.13 8.67 11.33
CA VAL A 52 -4.32 8.99 10.52
C VAL A 52 -4.93 7.80 9.78
N LEU A 53 -4.17 6.72 9.55
CA LEU A 53 -4.63 5.51 8.89
C LEU A 53 -4.62 4.36 9.90
N PRO A 54 -5.78 3.81 10.25
CA PRO A 54 -5.85 2.66 11.14
C PRO A 54 -4.95 1.51 10.66
N VAL A 55 -4.14 0.97 11.56
CA VAL A 55 -3.29 -0.19 11.28
C VAL A 55 -4.12 -1.45 11.49
N PRO A 56 -4.33 -2.29 10.45
CA PRO A 56 -5.08 -3.54 10.61
C PRO A 56 -4.47 -4.46 11.69
N PRO A 57 -5.27 -4.99 12.64
CA PRO A 57 -4.77 -5.77 13.79
C PRO A 57 -3.98 -7.03 13.42
N PHE A 58 -4.21 -7.61 12.23
CA PHE A 58 -3.46 -8.79 11.79
C PHE A 58 -1.97 -8.49 11.54
N TYR A 59 -1.57 -7.22 11.44
CA TYR A 59 -0.15 -6.85 11.35
C TYR A 59 0.60 -7.11 12.67
N ASP A 60 -0.08 -7.10 13.83
CA ASP A 60 0.54 -7.44 15.12
C ASP A 60 1.03 -8.90 15.16
N GLN A 61 0.45 -9.76 14.33
CA GLN A 61 0.83 -11.17 14.17
C GLN A 61 1.75 -11.40 12.96
N GLY A 62 2.24 -10.34 12.32
CA GLY A 62 3.08 -10.44 11.13
C GLY A 62 2.34 -10.80 9.85
N ASN A 63 1.02 -10.54 9.76
CA ASN A 63 0.18 -10.82 8.59
C ASN A 63 0.14 -12.31 8.18
N PRO A 64 -0.31 -13.22 9.08
CA PRO A 64 -0.24 -14.66 8.86
C PRO A 64 -1.07 -15.16 7.66
N ASP A 65 -2.16 -14.46 7.32
CA ASP A 65 -3.03 -14.76 6.19
C ASP A 65 -2.50 -14.22 4.84
N GLY A 66 -1.35 -13.53 4.84
CA GLY A 66 -0.78 -12.94 3.62
C GLY A 66 -1.70 -11.89 2.98
N ALA A 67 -2.45 -11.16 3.80
CA ALA A 67 -3.44 -10.20 3.34
C ALA A 67 -2.80 -8.98 2.65
N ILE A 68 -3.56 -8.40 1.72
CA ILE A 68 -3.21 -7.18 1.01
C ILE A 68 -4.31 -6.14 1.17
N THR A 69 -3.92 -4.88 1.31
CA THR A 69 -4.86 -3.77 1.46
C THR A 69 -5.16 -3.09 0.14
N TRP A 70 -6.41 -2.66 -0.01
CA TRP A 70 -6.93 -1.86 -1.11
C TRP A 70 -7.67 -0.66 -0.52
N PHE A 71 -7.37 0.54 -1.02
CA PHE A 71 -8.14 1.73 -0.69
C PHE A 71 -9.53 1.65 -1.30
N LYS A 72 -10.50 2.21 -0.59
CA LYS A 72 -11.83 2.50 -1.11
C LYS A 72 -11.76 3.80 -1.91
N ASP A 73 -12.42 3.85 -3.05
CA ASP A 73 -12.59 5.09 -3.82
C ASP A 73 -13.70 5.95 -3.18
N THR A 74 -13.40 6.44 -1.98
CA THR A 74 -14.19 7.38 -1.18
C THR A 74 -13.38 8.64 -0.94
N ALA A 75 -14.01 9.71 -0.43
CA ALA A 75 -13.30 10.95 -0.11
C ALA A 75 -12.19 10.69 0.92
N GLU A 76 -12.47 9.87 1.93
CA GLU A 76 -11.55 9.50 3.00
C GLU A 76 -10.37 8.68 2.47
N GLY A 77 -10.63 7.63 1.67
CA GLY A 77 -9.58 6.82 1.05
C GLY A 77 -8.72 7.63 0.08
N ASN A 78 -9.33 8.48 -0.73
CA ASN A 78 -8.62 9.34 -1.69
C ASN A 78 -7.78 10.42 -1.01
N ARG A 79 -8.22 10.96 0.13
CA ARG A 79 -7.41 11.88 0.94
C ARG A 79 -6.08 11.24 1.37
N ILE A 80 -6.10 9.98 1.83
CA ILE A 80 -4.88 9.26 2.23
C ILE A 80 -3.91 9.17 1.05
N TRP A 81 -4.42 8.82 -0.14
CA TRP A 81 -3.59 8.81 -1.35
C TRP A 81 -3.02 10.19 -1.68
N GLU A 82 -3.81 11.26 -1.62
CA GLU A 82 -3.33 12.62 -1.89
C GLU A 82 -2.19 13.03 -0.95
N GLU A 83 -2.30 12.69 0.34
CA GLU A 83 -1.30 12.96 1.38
C GLU A 83 0.02 12.17 1.18
N MET A 84 0.03 11.05 0.43
CA MET A 84 1.21 10.20 0.18
C MET A 84 2.28 10.82 -0.76
N THR A 85 2.34 12.14 -0.88
CA THR A 85 3.26 12.83 -1.79
C THR A 85 4.72 12.49 -1.53
N PHE A 86 5.13 12.39 -0.26
CA PHE A 86 6.48 11.96 0.11
C PHE A 86 6.84 10.60 -0.51
N TYR A 87 5.99 9.58 -0.33
CA TYR A 87 6.27 8.24 -0.83
C TYR A 87 6.35 8.17 -2.35
N ARG A 88 5.49 8.92 -3.06
CA ARG A 88 5.55 9.04 -4.52
C ARG A 88 6.84 9.68 -4.99
N ASN A 89 7.26 10.76 -4.33
CA ASN A 89 8.51 11.46 -4.65
C ASN A 89 9.72 10.57 -4.42
N MET A 90 9.73 9.81 -3.31
CA MET A 90 10.77 8.81 -3.03
C MET A 90 10.81 7.71 -4.08
N ALA A 91 9.64 7.20 -4.49
CA ALA A 91 9.58 6.21 -5.56
C ALA A 91 10.20 6.74 -6.87
N ALA A 92 9.79 7.94 -7.29
CA ALA A 92 10.33 8.58 -8.50
C ALA A 92 11.84 8.84 -8.40
N LYS A 93 12.31 9.40 -7.28
CA LYS A 93 13.73 9.73 -7.06
C LYS A 93 14.64 8.50 -7.18
N TYR A 94 14.20 7.36 -6.66
CA TYR A 94 14.98 6.13 -6.62
C TYR A 94 14.63 5.15 -7.74
N GLY A 95 13.92 5.59 -8.78
CA GLY A 95 13.63 4.78 -9.97
C GLY A 95 12.68 3.60 -9.71
N VAL A 96 11.84 3.71 -8.68
CA VAL A 96 10.83 2.72 -8.33
C VAL A 96 9.54 3.01 -9.10
N GLN A 97 9.24 2.18 -10.11
CA GLN A 97 8.00 2.30 -10.87
C GLN A 97 6.78 1.90 -10.02
N LEU A 98 5.80 2.80 -9.95
CA LEU A 98 4.52 2.57 -9.32
C LEU A 98 3.46 2.14 -10.33
N TYR A 99 2.49 1.38 -9.83
CA TYR A 99 1.33 0.91 -10.56
C TYR A 99 0.09 1.16 -9.72
N LEU A 100 -1.01 1.48 -10.38
CA LEU A 100 -2.34 1.54 -9.81
C LEU A 100 -3.15 0.37 -10.37
N SER A 101 -3.56 -0.55 -9.49
CA SER A 101 -4.58 -1.55 -9.80
C SER A 101 -5.93 -1.09 -9.29
N GLU A 102 -6.99 -1.23 -10.09
CA GLU A 102 -8.36 -0.88 -9.71
C GLU A 102 -9.38 -1.94 -10.14
N CYS A 103 -10.45 -2.08 -9.36
CA CYS A 103 -11.56 -2.99 -9.61
C CYS A 103 -12.87 -2.48 -8.97
N THR A 104 -14.01 -2.99 -9.45
CA THR A 104 -15.34 -2.68 -8.89
C THR A 104 -15.89 -3.80 -7.99
N ASP A 105 -15.29 -4.98 -8.08
CA ASP A 105 -15.62 -6.15 -7.27
C ASP A 105 -14.66 -6.28 -6.09
N ILE A 106 -15.08 -7.00 -5.04
CA ILE A 106 -14.20 -7.27 -3.90
C ILE A 106 -13.07 -8.21 -4.37
N PRO A 107 -11.79 -7.83 -4.24
CA PRO A 107 -10.66 -8.53 -4.85
C PRO A 107 -10.18 -9.79 -4.11
N GLY A 108 -10.93 -10.25 -3.11
CA GLY A 108 -10.61 -11.43 -2.31
C GLY A 108 -11.61 -11.62 -1.16
N GLU A 109 -11.24 -12.40 -0.16
CA GLU A 109 -11.98 -12.54 1.10
C GLU A 109 -11.62 -11.39 2.04
N ILE A 110 -12.57 -10.54 2.39
CA ILE A 110 -12.36 -9.44 3.34
C ILE A 110 -12.10 -10.01 4.74
N ILE A 111 -10.99 -9.61 5.34
CA ILE A 111 -10.66 -9.93 6.74
C ILE A 111 -10.56 -8.69 7.63
N TYR A 112 -10.63 -7.51 7.03
CA TYR A 112 -10.58 -6.21 7.71
C TYR A 112 -11.17 -5.14 6.81
N GLU A 113 -11.88 -4.19 7.41
CA GLU A 113 -12.47 -3.05 6.72
C GLU A 113 -12.54 -1.85 7.67
N ASP A 114 -12.14 -0.68 7.20
CA ASP A 114 -12.32 0.62 7.85
C ASP A 114 -12.83 1.66 6.83
N ASP A 115 -12.94 2.94 7.20
CA ASP A 115 -13.46 3.99 6.31
C ASP A 115 -12.58 4.26 5.07
N PHE A 116 -11.31 3.87 5.11
CA PHE A 116 -10.29 4.16 4.11
C PHE A 116 -10.00 2.97 3.19
N GLN A 117 -9.99 1.75 3.73
CA GLN A 117 -9.45 0.57 3.07
C GLN A 117 -10.16 -0.73 3.47
N ILE A 118 -9.96 -1.75 2.64
CA ILE A 118 -10.22 -3.15 2.96
C ILE A 118 -8.90 -3.91 2.95
N ALA A 119 -8.78 -4.94 3.79
CA ALA A 119 -7.74 -5.96 3.63
C ALA A 119 -8.38 -7.27 3.19
N VAL A 120 -7.80 -7.87 2.16
CA VAL A 120 -8.27 -9.14 1.61
C VAL A 120 -7.20 -10.21 1.65
N LYS A 121 -7.62 -11.45 1.85
CA LYS A 121 -6.83 -12.66 1.57
C LYS A 121 -7.43 -13.43 0.40
N ASN A 122 -6.77 -14.50 -0.03
CA ASN A 122 -7.21 -15.34 -1.16
C ASN A 122 -7.64 -14.51 -2.39
N PRO A 123 -6.71 -13.75 -3.01
CA PRO A 123 -7.05 -12.87 -4.12
C PRO A 123 -7.77 -13.61 -5.24
N ARG A 124 -8.82 -12.98 -5.75
CA ARG A 124 -9.68 -13.54 -6.80
C ARG A 124 -9.06 -13.31 -8.17
N ASN A 125 -8.99 -14.38 -8.96
CA ASN A 125 -8.51 -14.34 -10.35
C ASN A 125 -9.64 -14.26 -11.38
N ASP A 126 -10.89 -14.34 -10.92
CA ASP A 126 -12.11 -14.35 -11.74
C ASP A 126 -12.73 -12.95 -11.91
N ILE A 127 -12.12 -11.91 -11.33
CA ILE A 127 -12.59 -10.54 -11.42
C ILE A 127 -11.69 -9.68 -12.33
N PRO A 128 -12.26 -8.69 -13.04
CA PRO A 128 -11.46 -7.77 -13.82
C PRO A 128 -10.71 -6.79 -12.90
N ILE A 129 -9.38 -6.83 -12.96
CA ILE A 129 -8.49 -5.82 -12.35
C ILE A 129 -7.77 -5.10 -13.49
N GLN A 130 -7.91 -3.78 -13.54
CA GLN A 130 -7.18 -2.93 -14.47
C GLN A 130 -5.93 -2.40 -13.78
N THR A 131 -4.77 -2.55 -14.41
CA THR A 131 -3.49 -2.09 -13.85
C THR A 131 -2.81 -1.17 -14.84
N HIS A 132 -2.41 0.02 -14.39
CA HIS A 132 -1.67 0.99 -15.20
C HIS A 132 -0.49 1.57 -14.42
N GLN A 133 0.53 2.04 -15.15
CA GLN A 133 1.66 2.75 -14.57
C GLN A 133 1.24 4.17 -14.17
N ILE A 134 1.77 4.65 -13.04
CA ILE A 134 1.55 6.00 -12.51
C ILE A 134 2.87 6.65 -12.08
#